data_AF-A0A1M8A8Y4-F1
#
_entry.id   AF-A0A1M8A8Y4-F1
#
_cell.length_a   1.000
_cell.length_b   1.000
_cell.length_c   1.000
_cell.angle_alpha   90.00
_cell.angle_beta   90.00
_cell.angle_gamma   90.00
#
_symmetry.space_group_name_H-M   'P 1'
#
loop_
_entity.id
_entity.type
_entity.pdbx_description
1 polymer ?
#
loop_
_entity_poly.entity_id
_entity_poly.type
_entity_poly.pdbx_seq_one_letter_code
_entity_poly.pdbx_strand_id
1 'polypeptide(L)'
;MSARQCCWATLLTDAQYLPCLAVFFHSLRRHRTRYPLVVMVTESVGPETRSILAQMGCVLRDVAAWGVAVDEDTMAQTRFVNVWTKLRAFELYEYDRVVLVDADMLVTRNMDELMDLSLGPYAIGAGLACTCNPNKIAAYPATWVPENCGYSLRPHPPAPAHLTRDTHHRLNSGLVVLDPDRARAEQIHAYVRDEPERVRRYCFPDQDLLADVFYGVFWPLPWYYNALKTLRRCHADLWDDGEVRNIHFILDKPWNTGARPVGHPDRHLHDVWWDAYRALASEPQQVGLSQDEWVRWIDVHTT
;
A
#
# COMPACT_ATOMS: atom_id res chain seq x y z
N MET A 1 -19.50 9.80 -24.43
CA MET A 1 -18.51 9.01 -23.68
C MET A 1 -18.90 9.09 -22.21
N SER A 2 -19.10 7.97 -21.52
CA SER A 2 -19.32 7.98 -20.07
C SER A 2 -18.09 8.59 -19.38
N ALA A 3 -18.29 9.26 -18.25
CA ALA A 3 -17.17 9.73 -17.44
C ALA A 3 -16.33 8.53 -16.98
N ARG A 4 -15.00 8.62 -17.12
CA ARG A 4 -14.06 7.59 -16.67
C ARG A 4 -14.27 7.32 -15.17
N GLN A 5 -14.50 6.06 -14.81
CA GLN A 5 -14.68 5.64 -13.42
C GLN A 5 -13.31 5.26 -12.85
N CYS A 6 -12.84 5.99 -11.84
CA CYS A 6 -11.58 5.68 -11.17
C CYS A 6 -11.79 5.62 -9.65
N CYS A 7 -10.95 4.84 -8.94
CA CYS A 7 -11.00 4.78 -7.49
C CYS A 7 -9.61 4.58 -6.85
N TRP A 8 -9.53 4.98 -5.59
CA TRP A 8 -8.55 4.44 -4.66
C TRP A 8 -9.07 3.09 -4.15
N ALA A 9 -8.25 2.07 -4.03
CA ALA A 9 -8.67 0.78 -3.49
C ALA A 9 -7.73 0.29 -2.39
N THR A 10 -8.28 -0.27 -1.32
CA THR A 10 -7.52 -0.95 -0.25
C THR A 10 -8.24 -2.22 0.15
N LEU A 11 -7.53 -3.14 0.83
CA LEU A 11 -8.13 -4.31 1.47
C LEU A 11 -8.25 -4.05 2.98
N LEU A 12 -9.40 -4.40 3.55
CA LEU A 12 -9.56 -4.55 5.00
C LEU A 12 -10.00 -5.98 5.30
N THR A 13 -9.17 -6.74 6.02
CA THR A 13 -9.48 -8.12 6.43
C THR A 13 -9.90 -8.26 7.89
N ASP A 14 -9.61 -7.24 8.71
CA ASP A 14 -9.79 -7.26 10.16
C ASP A 14 -10.05 -5.84 10.70
N ALA A 15 -10.88 -5.73 11.73
CA ALA A 15 -11.25 -4.47 12.37
C ALA A 15 -10.07 -3.74 13.03
N GLN A 16 -8.99 -4.45 13.39
CA GLN A 16 -7.78 -3.84 13.98
C GLN A 16 -7.09 -2.81 13.05
N TYR A 17 -7.40 -2.84 11.75
CA TYR A 17 -6.87 -1.89 10.78
C TYR A 17 -7.77 -0.66 10.58
N LEU A 18 -8.92 -0.57 11.25
CA LEU A 18 -9.78 0.62 11.21
C LEU A 18 -9.05 1.91 11.61
N PRO A 19 -8.17 1.94 12.63
CA PRO A 19 -7.49 3.17 13.02
C PRO A 19 -6.62 3.76 11.92
N CYS A 20 -5.77 2.94 11.29
CA CYS A 20 -4.91 3.44 10.20
C CYS A 20 -5.74 3.77 8.95
N LEU A 21 -6.76 2.98 8.63
CA LEU A 21 -7.66 3.25 7.50
C LEU A 21 -8.43 4.58 7.70
N ALA A 22 -8.91 4.88 8.90
CA ALA A 22 -9.61 6.12 9.19
C ALA A 22 -8.72 7.34 8.99
N VAL A 23 -7.47 7.28 9.48
CA VAL A 23 -6.48 8.34 9.25
C VAL A 23 -6.15 8.48 7.77
N PHE A 24 -5.94 7.37 7.06
CA PHE A 24 -5.65 7.38 5.63
C PHE A 24 -6.82 7.99 4.82
N PHE A 25 -8.04 7.50 5.04
CA PHE A 25 -9.25 8.00 4.39
C PHE A 25 -9.50 9.48 4.66
N HIS A 26 -9.34 9.91 5.92
CA HIS A 26 -9.41 11.31 6.28
C HIS A 26 -8.36 12.14 5.54
N SER A 27 -7.11 11.66 5.46
CA SER A 27 -6.02 12.37 4.77
C SER A 27 -6.28 12.56 3.28
N LEU A 28 -6.82 11.54 2.58
CA LEU A 28 -7.29 11.66 1.19
C LEU A 28 -8.32 12.78 1.03
N ARG A 29 -9.34 12.80 1.90
CA ARG A 29 -10.41 13.82 1.86
C ARG A 29 -9.90 15.22 2.20
N ARG A 30 -9.02 15.33 3.20
CA ARG A 30 -8.37 16.59 3.59
C ARG A 30 -7.58 17.19 2.42
N HIS A 31 -6.95 16.33 1.61
CA HIS A 31 -6.27 16.72 0.38
C HIS A 31 -7.18 16.71 -0.86
N ARG A 32 -8.50 16.71 -0.66
CA ARG A 32 -9.51 16.96 -1.70
C ARG A 32 -9.46 15.95 -2.87
N THR A 33 -9.26 14.67 -2.58
CA THR A 33 -9.51 13.62 -3.58
C THR A 33 -10.91 13.79 -4.17
N ARG A 34 -11.03 13.65 -5.50
CA ARG A 34 -12.33 13.58 -6.20
C ARG A 34 -12.85 12.15 -6.32
N TYR A 35 -12.01 11.17 -6.02
CA TYR A 35 -12.28 9.75 -6.26
C TYR A 35 -12.64 9.04 -4.95
N PRO A 36 -13.55 8.06 -5.00
CA PRO A 36 -13.93 7.29 -3.82
C PRO A 36 -12.78 6.40 -3.34
N LEU A 37 -12.81 6.08 -2.05
CA LEU A 37 -12.03 4.97 -1.50
C LEU A 37 -12.92 3.72 -1.49
N VAL A 38 -12.56 2.76 -2.34
CA VAL A 38 -13.13 1.42 -2.36
C VAL A 38 -12.39 0.57 -1.33
N VAL A 39 -13.11 0.06 -0.34
CA VAL A 39 -12.59 -0.88 0.65
C VAL A 39 -13.08 -2.27 0.26
N MET A 40 -12.15 -3.07 -0.27
CA MET A 40 -12.37 -4.48 -0.48
C MET A 40 -12.48 -5.17 0.87
N VAL A 41 -13.54 -5.96 1.05
CA VAL A 41 -13.82 -6.68 2.29
C VAL A 41 -14.13 -8.15 1.98
N THR A 42 -13.67 -9.03 2.85
CA THR A 42 -13.97 -10.47 2.82
C THR A 42 -15.19 -10.79 3.69
N GLU A 43 -15.69 -12.02 3.58
CA GLU A 43 -16.75 -12.52 4.45
C GLU A 43 -16.40 -12.51 5.94
N SER A 44 -15.11 -12.50 6.29
CA SER A 44 -14.63 -12.40 7.67
C SER A 44 -14.89 -11.05 8.33
N VAL A 45 -15.13 -9.99 7.55
CA VAL A 45 -15.39 -8.66 8.10
C VAL A 45 -16.85 -8.58 8.55
N GLY A 46 -17.05 -8.45 9.87
CA GLY A 46 -18.38 -8.46 10.49
C GLY A 46 -19.26 -7.25 10.12
N PRO A 47 -20.57 -7.35 10.38
CA PRO A 47 -21.54 -6.32 10.01
C PRO A 47 -21.31 -4.97 10.69
N GLU A 48 -20.84 -4.97 11.94
CA GLU A 48 -20.54 -3.71 12.65
C GLU A 48 -19.37 -2.95 12.00
N THR A 49 -18.27 -3.65 11.68
CA THR A 49 -17.13 -3.06 10.95
C THR A 49 -17.55 -2.53 9.58
N ARG A 50 -18.38 -3.29 8.84
CA ARG A 50 -18.95 -2.84 7.56
C ARG A 50 -19.79 -1.57 7.71
N SER A 51 -20.61 -1.50 8.77
CA SER A 51 -21.41 -0.30 9.07
C SER A 51 -20.52 0.91 9.33
N ILE A 52 -19.45 0.76 10.11
CA ILE A 52 -18.49 1.84 10.38
C ILE A 52 -17.81 2.32 9.09
N LEU A 53 -17.35 1.41 8.24
CA LEU A 53 -16.74 1.78 6.95
C LEU A 53 -17.72 2.54 6.05
N ALA A 54 -18.97 2.07 5.95
CA ALA A 54 -20.00 2.73 5.16
C ALA A 54 -20.34 4.12 5.72
N GLN A 55 -20.43 4.25 7.05
CA GLN A 55 -20.64 5.52 7.74
C GLN A 55 -19.50 6.51 7.53
N MET A 56 -18.26 6.01 7.43
CA MET A 56 -17.11 6.84 7.05
C MET A 56 -17.24 7.41 5.64
N GLY A 57 -18.05 6.80 4.78
CA GLY A 57 -18.19 7.17 3.37
C GLY A 57 -17.27 6.36 2.45
N CYS A 58 -16.74 5.23 2.91
CA CYS A 58 -16.05 4.27 2.06
C CYS A 58 -17.05 3.50 1.18
N VAL A 59 -16.66 3.19 -0.05
CA VAL A 59 -17.42 2.30 -0.92
C VAL A 59 -17.00 0.87 -0.61
N LEU A 60 -17.93 0.03 -0.14
CA LEU A 60 -17.62 -1.36 0.16
C LEU A 60 -17.68 -2.22 -1.11
N ARG A 61 -16.70 -3.11 -1.26
CA ARG A 61 -16.68 -4.10 -2.33
C ARG A 61 -16.38 -5.48 -1.75
N ASP A 62 -17.36 -6.38 -1.79
CA ASP A 62 -17.13 -7.77 -1.40
C ASP A 62 -16.18 -8.44 -2.39
N VAL A 63 -15.15 -9.10 -1.87
CA VAL A 63 -14.21 -9.92 -2.64
C VAL A 63 -14.04 -11.28 -2.00
N ALA A 64 -13.86 -12.31 -2.82
CA ALA A 64 -13.55 -13.64 -2.32
C ALA A 64 -12.12 -13.66 -1.77
N ALA A 65 -11.97 -14.19 -0.55
CA ALA A 65 -10.65 -14.48 0.01
C ALA A 65 -9.88 -15.36 -0.96
N TRP A 66 -8.65 -14.98 -1.27
CA TRP A 66 -7.79 -15.72 -2.17
C TRP A 66 -6.77 -16.52 -1.38
N GLY A 67 -7.10 -17.77 -1.09
CA GLY A 67 -6.15 -18.74 -0.55
C GLY A 67 -5.39 -19.47 -1.66
N VAL A 68 -4.10 -19.72 -1.43
CA VAL A 68 -3.34 -20.70 -2.21
C VAL A 68 -3.25 -21.96 -1.36
N ALA A 69 -3.58 -23.11 -1.94
CA ALA A 69 -3.37 -24.39 -1.28
C ALA A 69 -1.86 -24.66 -1.20
N VAL A 70 -1.23 -24.23 -0.12
CA VAL A 70 0.16 -24.54 0.23
C VAL A 70 0.12 -25.61 1.32
N ASP A 71 0.76 -26.76 1.12
CA ASP A 71 0.70 -27.86 2.08
C ASP A 71 1.08 -27.42 3.51
N GLU A 72 0.22 -27.83 4.45
CA GLU A 72 0.34 -27.97 5.92
C GLU A 72 1.09 -26.95 6.82
N ASP A 73 1.54 -25.78 6.35
CA ASP A 73 2.09 -24.75 7.26
C ASP A 73 1.10 -23.59 7.50
N THR A 74 0.24 -23.75 8.51
CA THR A 74 -0.94 -22.90 8.80
C THR A 74 -0.62 -21.42 9.01
N MET A 75 0.55 -21.07 9.57
CA MET A 75 0.92 -19.67 9.81
C MET A 75 1.40 -18.95 8.54
N ALA A 76 2.03 -19.68 7.62
CA ALA A 76 2.38 -19.16 6.30
C ALA A 76 1.10 -18.93 5.48
N GLN A 77 0.16 -19.88 5.50
CA GLN A 77 -1.11 -19.80 4.78
C GLN A 77 -1.92 -18.53 5.13
N THR A 78 -2.11 -18.20 6.41
CA THR A 78 -2.91 -17.02 6.82
C THR A 78 -2.29 -15.71 6.34
N ARG A 79 -0.95 -15.59 6.37
CA ARG A 79 -0.24 -14.42 5.83
C ARG A 79 -0.42 -14.32 4.33
N PHE A 80 -0.36 -15.43 3.62
CA PHE A 80 -0.54 -15.49 2.18
C PHE A 80 -1.98 -15.13 1.76
N VAL A 81 -3.01 -15.63 2.44
CA VAL A 81 -4.42 -15.39 2.08
C VAL A 81 -4.75 -13.90 2.02
N ASN A 82 -4.40 -13.13 3.06
CA ASN A 82 -4.70 -11.69 3.09
C ASN A 82 -3.92 -10.95 2.00
N VAL A 83 -2.65 -11.33 1.80
CA VAL A 83 -1.77 -10.69 0.83
C VAL A 83 -2.22 -10.95 -0.62
N TRP A 84 -2.70 -12.15 -0.94
CA TRP A 84 -3.26 -12.44 -2.26
C TRP A 84 -4.62 -11.80 -2.48
N THR A 85 -5.47 -11.78 -1.45
CA THR A 85 -6.79 -11.14 -1.54
C THR A 85 -6.69 -9.67 -1.94
N LYS A 86 -5.60 -8.98 -1.58
CA LYS A 86 -5.33 -7.59 -1.98
C LYS A 86 -5.27 -7.44 -3.51
N LEU A 87 -4.80 -8.46 -4.22
CA LEU A 87 -4.69 -8.46 -5.68
C LEU A 87 -6.05 -8.62 -6.39
N ARG A 88 -7.14 -8.84 -5.65
CA ARG A 88 -8.51 -8.69 -6.19
C ARG A 88 -8.79 -7.27 -6.69
N ALA A 89 -7.94 -6.30 -6.38
CA ALA A 89 -7.96 -4.97 -7.00
C ALA A 89 -7.90 -5.03 -8.55
N PHE A 90 -7.23 -6.03 -9.14
CA PHE A 90 -7.20 -6.25 -10.59
C PHE A 90 -8.55 -6.71 -11.17
N GLU A 91 -9.50 -7.11 -10.31
CA GLU A 91 -10.81 -7.63 -10.67
C GLU A 91 -11.95 -6.61 -10.47
N LEU A 92 -11.61 -5.35 -10.15
CA LEU A 92 -12.57 -4.26 -10.01
C LEU A 92 -12.98 -3.70 -11.37
N TYR A 93 -13.54 -4.56 -12.23
CA TYR A 93 -13.87 -4.27 -13.63
C TYR A 93 -14.91 -3.17 -13.84
N GLU A 94 -15.57 -2.73 -12.77
CA GLU A 94 -16.44 -1.55 -12.76
C GLU A 94 -15.67 -0.20 -12.83
N TYR A 95 -14.34 -0.22 -12.71
CA TYR A 95 -13.48 0.96 -12.82
C TYR A 95 -12.53 0.86 -14.03
N ASP A 96 -12.33 1.99 -14.70
CA ASP A 96 -11.33 2.18 -15.76
C ASP A 96 -9.91 2.38 -15.20
N ARG A 97 -9.80 2.71 -13.91
CA ARG A 97 -8.54 2.81 -13.18
C ARG A 97 -8.71 2.57 -11.70
N VAL A 98 -7.77 1.81 -11.15
CA VAL A 98 -7.62 1.61 -9.71
C VAL A 98 -6.22 2.05 -9.30
N VAL A 99 -6.15 2.87 -8.26
CA VAL A 99 -4.89 3.06 -7.52
C VAL A 99 -5.01 2.28 -6.22
N LEU A 100 -4.44 1.08 -6.24
CA LEU A 100 -4.36 0.22 -5.07
C LEU A 100 -3.37 0.82 -4.08
N VAL A 101 -3.78 0.91 -2.82
CA VAL A 101 -3.03 1.49 -1.71
C VAL A 101 -3.15 0.58 -0.48
N ASP A 102 -2.09 0.50 0.32
CA ASP A 102 -2.18 -0.10 1.66
C ASP A 102 -2.84 0.88 2.65
N ALA A 103 -3.50 0.33 3.67
CA ALA A 103 -4.15 1.13 4.71
C ALA A 103 -3.16 1.79 5.70
N ASP A 104 -1.88 1.43 5.64
CA ASP A 104 -0.84 1.89 6.54
C ASP A 104 -0.05 3.09 6.00
N MET A 105 -0.78 4.00 5.36
CA MET A 105 -0.28 5.17 4.66
C MET A 105 -0.86 6.48 5.20
N LEU A 106 -0.25 7.61 4.84
CA LEU A 106 -0.77 8.95 5.13
C LEU A 106 -0.54 9.89 3.95
N VAL A 107 -1.63 10.44 3.42
CA VAL A 107 -1.58 11.42 2.33
C VAL A 107 -1.25 12.79 2.91
N THR A 108 -0.26 13.45 2.34
CA THR A 108 0.21 14.80 2.71
C THR A 108 0.01 15.82 1.60
N ARG A 109 -0.30 15.36 0.38
CA ARG A 109 -0.63 16.20 -0.77
C ARG A 109 -1.54 15.42 -1.72
N ASN A 110 -2.41 16.14 -2.43
CA ASN A 110 -3.24 15.52 -3.46
C ASN A 110 -2.36 14.82 -4.50
N MET A 111 -2.78 13.62 -4.91
CA MET A 111 -2.12 12.78 -5.90
C MET A 111 -3.12 12.17 -6.88
N ASP A 112 -4.24 12.85 -7.11
CA ASP A 112 -5.32 12.42 -8.01
C ASP A 112 -4.85 12.30 -9.46
N GLU A 113 -3.78 12.97 -9.86
CA GLU A 113 -3.20 12.84 -11.20
C GLU A 113 -2.72 11.42 -11.52
N LEU A 114 -2.56 10.54 -10.52
CA LEU A 114 -2.35 9.11 -10.74
C LEU A 114 -3.55 8.46 -11.48
N MET A 115 -4.75 9.01 -11.34
CA MET A 115 -5.95 8.56 -12.05
C MET A 115 -5.89 8.85 -13.56
N ASP A 116 -5.03 9.77 -13.99
CA ASP A 116 -4.87 10.17 -15.39
C ASP A 116 -3.50 9.76 -15.97
N LEU A 117 -2.59 9.21 -15.16
CA LEU A 117 -1.27 8.72 -15.56
C LEU A 117 -1.33 7.80 -16.81
N SER A 118 -0.67 8.16 -17.89
CA SER A 118 -0.54 7.25 -19.02
C SER A 118 0.50 6.17 -18.71
N LEU A 119 0.07 4.91 -18.66
CA LEU A 119 0.98 3.77 -18.50
C LEU A 119 1.65 3.38 -19.82
N GLY A 120 1.22 3.92 -20.97
CA GLY A 120 1.80 3.58 -22.28
C GLY A 120 1.92 2.06 -22.50
N PRO A 121 3.13 1.52 -22.74
CA PRO A 121 3.34 0.08 -22.93
C PRO A 121 3.39 -0.73 -21.62
N TYR A 122 3.40 -0.08 -20.46
CA TYR A 122 3.53 -0.73 -19.15
C TYR A 122 2.17 -1.27 -18.68
N ALA A 123 2.20 -2.40 -17.97
CA ALA A 123 1.00 -3.04 -17.43
C ALA A 123 0.50 -2.37 -16.15
N ILE A 124 1.42 -1.87 -15.32
CA ILE A 124 1.14 -1.22 -14.03
C ILE A 124 2.15 -0.08 -13.76
N GLY A 125 1.85 0.81 -12.83
CA GLY A 125 2.79 1.77 -12.25
C GLY A 125 2.98 1.52 -10.75
N ALA A 126 4.21 1.52 -10.25
CA ALA A 126 4.49 1.30 -8.84
C ALA A 126 5.79 1.99 -8.40
N GLY A 127 5.94 2.24 -7.11
CA GLY A 127 7.23 2.66 -6.54
C GLY A 127 8.24 1.51 -6.59
N LEU A 128 9.54 1.82 -6.69
CA LEU A 128 10.58 0.80 -6.54
C LEU A 128 10.56 0.19 -5.14
N ALA A 129 11.00 -1.06 -5.00
CA ALA A 129 11.33 -1.59 -3.69
C ALA A 129 12.62 -0.94 -3.17
N CYS A 130 12.63 -0.51 -1.90
CA CYS A 130 13.88 -0.08 -1.27
C CYS A 130 14.63 -1.31 -0.76
N THR A 131 15.73 -1.64 -1.41
CA THR A 131 16.56 -2.79 -1.06
C THR A 131 17.74 -2.40 -0.17
N CYS A 132 17.71 -1.26 0.53
CA CYS A 132 18.82 -0.84 1.41
C CYS A 132 18.94 -1.65 2.72
N ASN A 133 17.85 -2.31 3.16
CA ASN A 133 17.77 -3.04 4.43
C ASN A 133 18.45 -2.34 5.64
N PRO A 134 18.06 -1.09 5.99
CA PRO A 134 18.76 -0.30 7.01
C PRO A 134 18.73 -0.94 8.41
N ASN A 135 17.76 -1.81 8.67
CA ASN A 135 17.61 -2.50 9.95
C ASN A 135 18.37 -3.84 9.99
N LYS A 136 19.08 -4.22 8.92
CA LYS A 136 19.83 -5.47 8.81
C LYS A 136 18.97 -6.70 9.14
N ILE A 137 17.74 -6.72 8.61
CA ILE A 137 16.79 -7.82 8.83
C ILE A 137 17.37 -9.07 8.17
N ALA A 138 17.69 -10.09 8.97
CA ALA A 138 18.38 -11.29 8.53
C ALA A 138 17.58 -12.13 7.51
N ALA A 139 16.25 -12.03 7.55
CA ALA A 139 15.37 -12.73 6.61
C ALA A 139 15.34 -12.08 5.22
N TYR A 140 15.86 -10.87 5.04
CA TYR A 140 15.87 -10.20 3.73
C TYR A 140 17.01 -10.77 2.87
N PRO A 141 16.88 -10.77 1.52
CA PRO A 141 17.93 -11.28 0.65
C PRO A 141 19.26 -10.57 0.88
N ALA A 142 20.37 -11.31 0.83
CA ALA A 142 21.71 -10.76 1.05
C ALA A 142 22.11 -9.66 0.03
N THR A 143 21.46 -9.65 -1.13
CA THR A 143 21.64 -8.62 -2.17
C THR A 143 20.94 -7.30 -1.84
N TRP A 144 20.11 -7.25 -0.79
CA TRP A 144 19.47 -6.04 -0.31
C TRP A 144 20.46 -5.21 0.51
N VAL A 145 21.28 -4.45 -0.23
CA VAL A 145 22.25 -3.47 0.26
C VAL A 145 22.12 -2.15 -0.52
N PRO A 146 22.54 -1.01 0.03
CA PRO A 146 22.39 0.32 -0.59
C PRO A 146 22.93 0.42 -2.02
N GLU A 147 24.02 -0.29 -2.32
CA GLU A 147 24.69 -0.30 -3.62
C GLU A 147 23.80 -0.92 -4.71
N ASN A 148 22.87 -1.80 -4.33
CA ASN A 148 21.93 -2.49 -5.22
C ASN A 148 20.54 -1.85 -5.23
N CYS A 149 20.32 -0.76 -4.49
CA CYS A 149 19.00 -0.15 -4.39
C CYS A 149 18.64 0.66 -5.64
N GLY A 150 17.45 0.39 -6.20
CA GLY A 150 16.93 1.14 -7.35
C GLY A 150 16.75 2.64 -7.05
N TYR A 151 16.49 3.01 -5.80
CA TYR A 151 16.43 4.41 -5.36
C TYR A 151 17.80 5.10 -5.32
N SER A 152 18.92 4.38 -5.50
CA SER A 152 20.25 4.98 -5.67
C SER A 152 20.52 5.43 -7.10
N LEU A 153 19.67 5.05 -8.07
CA LEU A 153 19.83 5.43 -9.46
C LEU A 153 19.40 6.88 -9.71
N ARG A 154 20.13 7.59 -10.57
CA ARG A 154 19.83 8.97 -10.97
C ARG A 154 19.79 9.08 -12.50
N PRO A 155 18.90 9.92 -13.08
CA PRO A 155 17.82 10.67 -12.42
C PRO A 155 16.75 9.73 -11.82
N HIS A 156 15.91 10.25 -10.92
CA HIS A 156 14.78 9.51 -10.32
C HIS A 156 13.44 10.07 -10.84
N PRO A 157 12.47 9.23 -11.26
CA PRO A 157 12.58 7.78 -11.40
C PRO A 157 13.59 7.38 -12.50
N PRO A 158 14.28 6.23 -12.36
CA PRO A 158 15.26 5.78 -13.34
C PRO A 158 14.59 5.39 -14.66
N ALA A 159 15.23 5.72 -15.78
CA ALA A 159 14.83 5.21 -17.08
C ALA A 159 15.06 3.69 -17.16
N PRO A 160 14.27 2.95 -17.96
CA PRO A 160 14.44 1.49 -18.12
C PRO A 160 15.87 1.06 -18.48
N ALA A 161 16.57 1.86 -19.30
CA ALA A 161 17.95 1.60 -19.69
C ALA A 161 18.95 1.61 -18.51
N HIS A 162 18.58 2.17 -17.35
CA HIS A 162 19.43 2.21 -16.15
C HIS A 162 19.14 1.04 -15.18
N LEU A 163 18.11 0.23 -15.46
CA LEU A 163 17.76 -0.94 -14.64
C LEU A 163 18.65 -2.13 -15.03
N THR A 164 19.83 -2.21 -14.40
CA THR A 164 20.86 -3.22 -14.73
C THR A 164 20.97 -4.39 -13.74
N ARG A 165 20.20 -4.38 -12.64
CA ARG A 165 20.24 -5.42 -11.59
C ARG A 165 18.84 -5.93 -11.30
N ASP A 166 18.74 -7.18 -10.88
CA ASP A 166 17.45 -7.78 -10.48
C ASP A 166 16.71 -6.96 -9.43
N THR A 167 17.43 -6.34 -8.50
CA THR A 167 16.87 -5.45 -7.46
C THR A 167 16.25 -4.18 -8.04
N HIS A 168 16.70 -3.70 -9.19
CA HIS A 168 16.13 -2.52 -9.86
C HIS A 168 14.77 -2.82 -10.51
N HIS A 169 14.45 -4.11 -10.72
CA HIS A 169 13.15 -4.56 -11.24
C HIS A 169 12.18 -4.97 -10.13
N ARG A 170 12.54 -4.76 -8.86
CA ARG A 170 11.64 -4.98 -7.72
C ARG A 170 10.81 -3.73 -7.47
N LEU A 171 9.53 -3.95 -7.19
CA LEU A 171 8.57 -2.89 -6.87
C LEU A 171 8.11 -3.03 -5.43
N ASN A 172 7.62 -1.93 -4.85
CA ASN A 172 6.85 -1.97 -3.63
C ASN A 172 5.35 -1.94 -3.99
N SER A 173 4.62 -2.94 -3.50
CA SER A 173 3.18 -3.14 -3.75
C SER A 173 2.27 -2.25 -2.89
N GLY A 174 2.83 -1.37 -2.07
CA GLY A 174 2.04 -0.49 -1.22
C GLY A 174 1.18 0.50 -2.00
N LEU A 175 1.68 0.99 -3.13
CA LEU A 175 0.89 1.76 -4.09
C LEU A 175 1.11 1.21 -5.49
N VAL A 176 0.02 0.82 -6.15
CA VAL A 176 0.02 0.30 -7.52
C VAL A 176 -1.08 0.98 -8.34
N VAL A 177 -0.69 1.64 -9.42
CA VAL A 177 -1.60 2.17 -10.45
C VAL A 177 -1.84 1.06 -11.46
N LEU A 178 -3.10 0.68 -11.67
CA LEU A 178 -3.49 -0.38 -12.59
C LEU A 178 -4.81 -0.05 -13.29
N ASP A 179 -4.96 -0.57 -14.50
CA ASP A 179 -6.24 -0.56 -15.22
C ASP A 179 -6.80 -2.00 -15.12
N PRO A 180 -7.94 -2.23 -14.40
CA PRO A 180 -8.52 -3.56 -14.23
C PRO A 180 -8.78 -4.24 -15.57
N ASP A 181 -8.25 -5.45 -15.74
CA ASP A 181 -8.34 -6.20 -16.98
C ASP A 181 -8.36 -7.70 -16.70
N ARG A 182 -9.28 -8.42 -17.36
CA ARG A 182 -9.47 -9.85 -17.12
C ARG A 182 -8.25 -10.67 -17.49
N ALA A 183 -7.54 -10.32 -18.56
CA ALA A 183 -6.37 -11.05 -18.98
C ALA A 183 -5.21 -10.85 -17.99
N ARG A 184 -5.02 -9.64 -17.47
CA ARG A 184 -4.05 -9.36 -16.39
C ARG A 184 -4.40 -10.06 -15.09
N ALA A 185 -5.67 -10.03 -14.69
CA ALA A 185 -6.11 -10.76 -13.50
C ALA A 185 -5.81 -12.27 -13.64
N GLU A 186 -6.19 -12.87 -14.77
CA GLU A 186 -5.88 -14.29 -15.04
C GLU A 186 -4.37 -14.55 -15.12
N GLN A 187 -3.57 -13.63 -15.65
CA GLN A 187 -2.12 -13.77 -15.66
C GLN A 187 -1.54 -13.92 -14.24
N ILE A 188 -2.04 -13.15 -13.27
CA ILE A 188 -1.62 -13.26 -11.87
C ILE A 188 -2.08 -14.60 -11.28
N HIS A 189 -3.34 -14.99 -11.50
CA HIS A 189 -3.87 -16.28 -11.03
C HIS A 189 -3.11 -17.47 -11.62
N ALA A 190 -2.81 -17.41 -12.92
CA ALA A 190 -2.06 -18.41 -13.64
C ALA A 190 -0.64 -18.53 -13.08
N TYR A 191 0.05 -17.43 -12.85
CA TYR A 191 1.39 -17.45 -12.27
C TYR A 191 1.39 -18.13 -10.90
N VAL A 192 0.45 -17.80 -10.02
CA VAL A 192 0.36 -18.42 -8.68
C VAL A 192 0.11 -19.92 -8.75
N ARG A 193 -0.73 -20.36 -9.69
CA ARG A 193 -1.06 -21.77 -9.91
C ARG A 193 0.10 -22.55 -10.55
N ASP A 194 0.77 -21.94 -11.51
CA ASP A 194 1.73 -22.61 -12.39
C ASP A 194 3.16 -22.56 -11.81
N GLU A 195 3.46 -21.61 -10.90
CA GLU A 195 4.78 -21.43 -10.25
C GLU A 195 4.75 -21.58 -8.70
N PRO A 196 4.12 -22.63 -8.12
CA PRO A 196 3.89 -22.72 -6.67
C PRO A 196 5.18 -22.77 -5.85
N GLU A 197 6.24 -23.40 -6.37
CA GLU A 197 7.54 -23.50 -5.71
C GLU A 197 8.28 -22.16 -5.64
N ARG A 198 8.08 -21.30 -6.65
CA ARG A 198 8.61 -19.94 -6.66
C ARG A 198 7.86 -19.09 -5.64
N VAL A 199 6.52 -19.16 -5.66
CA VAL A 199 5.64 -18.40 -4.77
C VAL A 199 5.89 -18.75 -3.29
N ARG A 200 6.10 -20.03 -2.97
CA ARG A 200 6.44 -20.51 -1.61
C ARG A 200 7.70 -19.87 -1.04
N ARG A 201 8.61 -19.36 -1.88
CA ARG A 201 9.90 -18.78 -1.47
C ARG A 201 9.87 -17.26 -1.36
N TYR A 202 8.74 -16.62 -1.64
CA TYR A 202 8.66 -15.16 -1.57
C TYR A 202 8.86 -14.64 -0.15
N CYS A 203 9.76 -13.67 -0.03
CA CYS A 203 9.99 -12.96 1.22
C CYS A 203 8.96 -11.84 1.41
N PHE A 204 8.45 -11.29 0.29
CA PHE A 204 7.52 -10.17 0.24
C PHE A 204 6.37 -10.53 -0.72
N PRO A 205 5.35 -11.28 -0.27
CA PRO A 205 4.55 -12.09 -1.19
C PRO A 205 3.86 -11.31 -2.32
N ASP A 206 3.09 -10.26 -2.04
CA ASP A 206 2.40 -9.46 -3.06
C ASP A 206 3.38 -8.69 -3.94
N GLN A 207 4.40 -8.05 -3.36
CA GLN A 207 5.37 -7.29 -4.15
C GLN A 207 6.23 -8.22 -5.04
N ASP A 208 6.65 -9.38 -4.53
CA ASP A 208 7.49 -10.33 -5.25
C ASP A 208 6.69 -10.97 -6.40
N LEU A 209 5.42 -11.31 -6.15
CA LEU A 209 4.51 -11.79 -7.19
C LEU A 209 4.32 -10.75 -8.29
N LEU A 210 3.98 -9.51 -7.94
CA LEU A 210 3.80 -8.44 -8.92
C LEU A 210 5.11 -8.14 -9.68
N ALA A 211 6.26 -8.18 -9.01
CA ALA A 211 7.56 -7.97 -9.64
C ALA A 211 7.91 -9.09 -10.63
N ASP A 212 7.55 -10.34 -10.33
CA ASP A 212 7.80 -11.47 -11.23
C ASP A 212 6.79 -11.47 -12.40
N VAL A 213 5.49 -11.28 -12.15
CA VAL A 213 4.44 -11.25 -13.20
C VAL A 213 4.62 -10.09 -14.18
N PHE A 214 5.00 -8.92 -13.67
CA PHE A 214 5.18 -7.69 -14.46
C PHE A 214 6.64 -7.31 -14.67
N TYR A 215 7.54 -8.30 -14.64
CA TYR A 215 8.96 -8.09 -14.87
C TYR A 215 9.22 -7.36 -16.19
N GLY A 216 9.93 -6.23 -16.14
CA GLY A 216 10.25 -5.41 -17.32
C GLY A 216 9.09 -4.60 -17.90
N VAL A 217 7.87 -4.73 -17.37
CA VAL A 217 6.66 -4.06 -17.88
C VAL A 217 5.92 -3.27 -16.80
N PHE A 218 6.59 -2.86 -15.72
CA PHE A 218 6.07 -1.86 -14.77
C PHE A 218 6.73 -0.50 -14.98
N TRP A 219 5.96 0.57 -14.77
CA TRP A 219 6.41 1.95 -14.79
C TRP A 219 6.89 2.39 -13.39
N PRO A 220 8.18 2.75 -13.20
CA PRO A 220 8.68 3.24 -11.92
C PRO A 220 8.11 4.62 -11.59
N LEU A 221 7.32 4.71 -10.51
CA LEU A 221 6.77 5.97 -10.03
C LEU A 221 7.83 6.80 -9.28
N PRO A 222 7.72 8.14 -9.31
CA PRO A 222 8.46 9.00 -8.40
C PRO A 222 8.30 8.57 -6.93
N TRP A 223 9.37 8.71 -6.15
CA TRP A 223 9.46 8.19 -4.78
C TRP A 223 8.37 8.78 -3.86
N TYR A 224 7.96 10.02 -4.10
CA TYR A 224 7.06 10.76 -3.24
C TYR A 224 5.59 10.27 -3.27
N TYR A 225 5.23 9.42 -4.25
CA TYR A 225 3.91 8.77 -4.30
C TYR A 225 3.82 7.55 -3.37
N ASN A 226 4.95 6.92 -3.07
CA ASN A 226 5.04 5.79 -2.16
C ASN A 226 6.29 5.99 -1.29
N ALA A 227 6.28 7.06 -0.50
CA ALA A 227 7.43 7.51 0.26
C ALA A 227 7.62 6.58 1.46
N LEU A 228 8.34 5.47 1.25
CA LEU A 228 8.61 4.52 2.32
C LEU A 228 9.34 5.27 3.43
N LYS A 229 8.85 5.14 4.66
CA LYS A 229 9.37 5.83 5.87
C LYS A 229 10.91 5.79 5.97
N THR A 230 11.52 4.68 5.60
CA THR A 230 12.98 4.49 5.65
C THR A 230 13.75 5.23 4.56
N LEU A 231 13.12 5.64 3.45
CA LEU A 231 13.78 6.42 2.39
C LEU A 231 14.36 7.72 2.94
N ARG A 232 13.69 8.36 3.91
CA ARG A 232 14.15 9.60 4.55
C ARG A 232 15.55 9.48 5.15
N ARG A 233 15.95 8.29 5.60
CA ARG A 233 17.32 8.02 6.11
C ARG A 233 18.22 7.26 5.13
N CYS A 234 17.66 6.43 4.26
CA CYS A 234 18.43 5.62 3.31
C CYS A 234 18.84 6.41 2.05
N HIS A 235 18.02 7.38 1.66
CA HIS A 235 18.18 8.20 0.46
C HIS A 235 17.87 9.65 0.80
N ALA A 236 18.59 10.19 1.80
CA ALA A 236 18.41 11.56 2.27
C ALA A 236 18.72 12.61 1.18
N ASP A 237 19.48 12.24 0.15
CA ASP A 237 19.76 13.07 -1.02
C ASP A 237 18.58 13.12 -2.02
N LEU A 238 17.64 12.18 -1.92
CA LEU A 238 16.41 12.13 -2.72
C LEU A 238 15.21 12.72 -1.97
N TRP A 239 15.16 12.55 -0.65
CA TRP A 239 14.02 12.92 0.17
C TRP A 239 13.87 14.43 0.33
N ASP A 240 12.67 14.93 0.04
CA ASP A 240 12.24 16.30 0.31
C ASP A 240 10.86 16.28 0.99
N ASP A 241 10.80 16.73 2.25
CA ASP A 241 9.56 16.79 3.03
C ASP A 241 8.46 17.62 2.31
N GLY A 242 8.82 18.58 1.45
CA GLY A 242 7.90 19.41 0.67
C GLY A 242 7.27 18.71 -0.55
N GLU A 243 7.89 17.63 -1.03
CA GLU A 243 7.41 16.89 -2.21
C GLU A 243 6.64 15.62 -1.85
N VAL A 244 6.72 15.14 -0.61
CA VAL A 244 6.00 13.95 -0.14
C VAL A 244 4.50 14.10 -0.40
N ARG A 245 3.92 13.13 -1.12
CA ARG A 245 2.47 13.06 -1.36
C ARG A 245 1.80 12.02 -0.49
N ASN A 246 2.49 10.91 -0.25
CA ASN A 246 1.96 9.80 0.51
C ASN A 246 3.09 9.06 1.25
N ILE A 247 3.05 9.07 2.57
CA ILE A 247 4.00 8.39 3.46
C ILE A 247 3.53 6.95 3.63
N HIS A 248 4.42 5.98 3.42
CA HIS A 248 4.15 4.57 3.65
C HIS A 248 4.91 4.10 4.89
N PHE A 249 4.17 3.78 5.96
CA PHE A 249 4.74 3.41 7.26
C PHE A 249 5.21 1.96 7.30
N ILE A 250 6.17 1.55 6.47
CA ILE A 250 6.71 0.18 6.50
C ILE A 250 7.42 -0.16 7.83
N LEU A 251 7.60 -1.46 8.08
CA LEU A 251 8.18 -2.03 9.30
C LEU A 251 7.33 -1.71 10.53
N ASP A 252 7.92 -1.08 11.55
CA ASP A 252 7.23 -0.61 12.73
C ASP A 252 6.22 0.50 12.41
N LYS A 253 5.00 0.35 12.93
CA LYS A 253 3.88 1.25 12.68
C LYS A 253 3.68 2.22 13.86
N PRO A 254 3.33 3.50 13.61
CA PRO A 254 3.03 4.46 14.68
C PRO A 254 1.98 3.94 15.68
N TRP A 255 0.85 3.42 15.18
CA TRP A 255 -0.25 2.90 16.00
C TRP A 255 0.07 1.60 16.75
N ASN A 256 1.17 0.92 16.42
CA ASN A 256 1.60 -0.28 17.15
C ASN A 256 2.66 0.04 18.22
N THR A 257 3.36 1.18 18.08
CA THR A 257 4.57 1.46 18.87
C THR A 257 4.49 2.71 19.71
N GLY A 258 3.42 3.49 19.59
CA GLY A 258 3.22 4.70 20.37
C GLY A 258 4.21 5.81 19.99
N ALA A 259 4.50 6.67 20.95
CA ALA A 259 5.47 7.75 20.77
C ALA A 259 6.90 7.19 20.69
N ARG A 260 7.69 7.70 19.74
CA ARG A 260 9.10 7.31 19.60
C ARG A 260 10.01 8.16 20.50
N PRO A 261 11.07 7.56 21.10
CA PRO A 261 11.99 8.30 21.93
C PRO A 261 12.77 9.32 21.10
N VAL A 262 13.17 10.42 21.75
CA VAL A 262 14.01 11.45 21.13
C VAL A 262 15.27 10.81 20.55
N GLY A 263 15.61 11.16 19.31
CA GLY A 263 16.74 10.58 18.57
C GLY A 263 16.40 9.32 17.76
N HIS A 264 15.21 8.74 17.89
CA HIS A 264 14.80 7.66 16.98
C HIS A 264 14.70 8.19 15.53
N PRO A 265 15.31 7.52 14.54
CA PRO A 265 15.44 8.06 13.18
C PRO A 265 14.09 8.31 12.50
N ASP A 266 13.07 7.51 12.84
CA ASP A 266 11.73 7.64 12.26
C ASP A 266 10.76 8.46 13.12
N ARG A 267 11.22 9.04 14.24
CA ARG A 267 10.35 9.77 15.18
C ARG A 267 9.55 10.85 14.48
N HIS A 268 10.19 11.65 13.64
CA HIS A 268 9.53 12.73 12.92
C HIS A 268 8.32 12.25 12.11
N LEU A 269 8.47 11.19 11.32
CA LEU A 269 7.36 10.67 10.50
C LEU A 269 6.26 10.01 11.38
N HIS A 270 6.64 9.37 12.49
CA HIS A 270 5.67 8.87 13.47
C HIS A 270 4.87 10.01 14.11
N ASP A 271 5.53 11.11 14.47
CA ASP A 271 4.88 12.30 15.02
C ASP A 271 3.89 12.89 14.01
N VAL A 272 4.23 12.95 12.72
CA VAL A 272 3.33 13.39 11.65
C VAL A 272 2.06 12.53 11.57
N TRP A 273 2.18 11.20 11.71
CA TRP A 273 1.00 10.32 11.77
C TRP A 273 0.16 10.59 13.02
N TRP A 274 0.80 10.72 14.18
CA TRP A 274 0.12 10.98 15.44
C TRP A 274 -0.56 12.35 15.48
N ASP A 275 -0.01 13.36 14.81
CA ASP A 275 -0.65 14.66 14.62
C ASP A 275 -1.90 14.55 13.76
N ALA A 276 -1.85 13.79 12.66
CA ALA A 276 -3.02 13.51 11.83
C ALA A 276 -4.10 12.72 12.60
N TYR A 277 -3.69 11.72 13.38
CA TYR A 277 -4.57 10.95 14.25
C TYR A 277 -5.24 11.84 15.30
N ARG A 278 -4.48 12.65 16.05
CA ARG A 278 -5.03 13.54 17.09
C ARG A 278 -5.99 14.57 16.52
N ALA A 279 -5.68 15.15 15.36
CA ALA A 279 -6.56 16.09 14.68
C ALA A 279 -7.89 15.44 14.29
N LEU A 280 -7.87 14.20 13.82
CA LEU A 280 -9.09 13.46 13.52
C LEU A 280 -9.83 13.02 14.79
N ALA A 281 -9.11 12.60 15.83
CA ALA A 281 -9.68 12.20 17.12
C ALA A 281 -10.44 13.33 17.83
N SER A 282 -10.02 14.59 17.63
CA SER A 282 -10.74 15.76 18.13
C SER A 282 -12.00 16.11 17.32
N GLU A 283 -12.11 15.61 16.08
CA GLU A 283 -13.21 15.92 15.16
C GLU A 283 -13.61 14.68 14.33
N PRO A 284 -14.05 13.57 14.98
CA PRO A 284 -14.35 12.31 14.28
C PRO A 284 -15.50 12.45 13.26
N GLN A 285 -16.30 13.51 13.37
CA GLN A 285 -17.38 13.83 12.43
C GLN A 285 -16.85 14.14 11.02
N GLN A 286 -15.56 14.48 10.88
CA GLN A 286 -14.92 14.65 9.57
C GLN A 286 -14.91 13.36 8.74
N VAL A 287 -15.01 12.20 9.41
CA VAL A 287 -15.25 10.88 8.80
C VAL A 287 -16.59 10.30 9.24
N GLY A 288 -17.58 11.13 9.55
CA GLY A 288 -18.95 10.68 9.82
C GLY A 288 -19.16 9.92 11.14
N LEU A 289 -18.17 9.86 12.02
CA LEU A 289 -18.26 9.14 13.31
C LEU A 289 -18.58 10.11 14.45
N SER A 290 -19.32 9.63 15.44
CA SER A 290 -19.47 10.27 16.75
C SER A 290 -18.23 10.04 17.63
N GLN A 291 -18.14 10.77 18.74
CA GLN A 291 -17.06 10.56 19.71
C GLN A 291 -17.12 9.16 20.35
N ASP A 292 -18.30 8.65 20.65
CA ASP A 292 -18.47 7.33 21.26
C ASP A 292 -18.08 6.21 20.27
N GLU A 293 -18.43 6.37 18.99
CA GLU A 293 -18.01 5.44 17.95
C GLU A 293 -16.50 5.48 17.72
N TRP A 294 -15.89 6.68 17.76
CA TRP A 294 -14.44 6.81 17.72
C TRP A 294 -13.77 6.00 18.83
N VAL A 295 -14.18 6.23 20.09
CA VAL A 295 -13.64 5.54 21.26
C VAL A 295 -13.79 4.02 21.14
N ARG A 296 -14.90 3.55 20.59
CA ARG A 296 -15.19 2.12 20.45
C ARG A 296 -14.42 1.44 19.32
N TRP A 297 -14.26 2.11 18.18
CA TRP A 297 -13.85 1.46 16.93
C TRP A 297 -12.50 1.90 16.38
N ILE A 298 -12.09 3.13 16.67
CA ILE A 298 -10.94 3.78 16.03
C ILE A 298 -9.83 4.05 17.03
N ASP A 299 -10.16 4.22 18.31
CA ASP A 299 -9.19 4.68 19.29
C ASP A 299 -8.03 3.68 19.45
N VAL A 300 -6.81 4.19 19.34
CA VAL A 300 -5.60 3.39 19.40
C VAL A 300 -5.18 3.23 20.84
N HIS A 301 -5.33 2.02 21.37
CA HIS A 301 -4.82 1.66 22.69
C HIS A 301 -3.34 1.23 22.59
N THR A 302 -2.43 2.19 22.43
CA THR A 302 -1.00 1.92 22.59
C THR A 302 -0.64 1.94 24.06
N THR A 303 0.00 0.88 24.55
CA THR A 303 0.65 0.80 25.86
C THR A 303 1.92 1.63 25.93
#